data_AF-A0A7L5BZJ7-F1
#
_entry.id   AF-A0A7L5BZJ7-F1
#
_cell.length_a   1.000
_cell.length_b   1.000
_cell.length_c   1.000
_cell.angle_alpha   90.00
_cell.angle_beta   90.00
_cell.angle_gamma   90.00
#
_symmetry.space_group_name_H-M   'P 1'
#
loop_
_entity.id
_entity.type
_entity.pdbx_description
1 polymer ?
#
loop_
_entity_poly.entity_id
_entity_poly.type
_entity_poly.pdbx_seq_one_letter_code
_entity_poly.pdbx_strand_id
1 'polypeptide(L)'
;MRTAFCSAAAALAVGALAAPASALSITETDNAGALASSLFINTDLSITNTSLSGDFGQAGLYTNLAGTYGLPNAGIVLSTGYVSDYETGPNQSDSTSGSFGNFELDDDGGESEGGGSGGPISIGDEFFGSATPAQHELLNPITGENEHYDVVQLDIDFFAETAAETVTFFATFGSEEYPEFVDSGFNDGFGLYVNGQNVAGALQTGGQPGDALLPINIDHPDFAPIEGTELNGVLAPNGSPVLRFDVPINPSAANSFSIILADTGDDGYDSTVYLSSFFAKPDDGGGAGVGVTEFDPILPSNPPDPETDAFVIEIPDGVNAGETAWIDPPVAVGYEYEVSGGAEFSTVTAPSLATVADIDGYLITVGAQTALIAAGQTLDFFDIFGLNPTFFTLTGIDESLMLDPLNQLAFPTGVSFTTSTFQTVVTMTPITENMNAVPLPASMLLYLGGLAGIGFVARRRRMVRAA
;
A
#
# COMPACT_ATOMS: atom_id res chain seq x y z
N MET A 1 -48.28 40.01 7.17
CA MET A 1 -46.89 39.84 6.73
C MET A 1 -45.95 40.03 7.91
N ARG A 2 -45.59 38.95 8.59
CA ARG A 2 -44.41 38.86 9.46
C ARG A 2 -43.91 37.43 9.30
N THR A 3 -42.92 37.27 8.42
CA THR A 3 -42.23 36.01 8.14
C THR A 3 -41.30 35.69 9.30
N ALA A 4 -41.50 34.55 9.94
CA ALA A 4 -40.59 33.99 10.92
C ALA A 4 -39.54 33.16 10.16
N PHE A 5 -38.28 33.57 10.23
CA PHE A 5 -37.15 32.74 9.85
C PHE A 5 -36.78 31.88 11.06
N CYS A 6 -37.00 30.56 10.96
CA CYS A 6 -36.36 29.57 11.83
C CYS A 6 -34.96 29.31 11.26
N SER A 7 -33.92 29.74 11.98
CA SER A 7 -32.55 29.30 11.72
C SER A 7 -32.34 27.97 12.43
N ALA A 8 -32.10 26.91 11.66
CA ALA A 8 -31.56 25.65 12.17
C ALA A 8 -30.06 25.86 12.45
N ALA A 9 -29.65 25.69 13.71
CA ALA A 9 -28.24 25.66 14.08
C ALA A 9 -27.76 24.21 13.96
N ALA A 10 -26.88 23.94 12.98
CA ALA A 10 -26.10 22.72 12.94
C ALA A 10 -25.08 22.79 14.09
N ALA A 11 -25.22 21.92 15.09
CA ALA A 11 -24.26 21.78 16.15
C ALA A 11 -23.12 20.88 15.65
N LEU A 12 -22.00 21.49 15.26
CA LEU A 12 -20.75 20.78 15.00
C LEU A 12 -20.17 20.39 16.37
N ALA A 13 -20.32 19.12 16.75
CA ALA A 13 -19.67 18.58 17.94
C ALA A 13 -18.19 18.37 17.61
N VAL A 14 -17.35 19.31 18.04
CA VAL A 14 -15.89 19.14 18.01
C VAL A 14 -15.54 18.18 19.16
N GLY A 15 -15.25 16.93 18.80
CA GLY A 15 -14.76 15.91 19.72
C GLY A 15 -13.42 16.32 20.34
N ALA A 16 -13.23 15.98 21.61
CA ALA A 16 -12.04 16.27 22.36
C ALA A 16 -10.80 15.60 21.73
N LEU A 17 -9.75 16.38 21.46
CA LEU A 17 -8.43 15.90 21.09
C LEU A 17 -7.91 14.98 22.22
N ALA A 18 -7.80 13.69 21.92
CA ALA A 18 -7.03 12.76 22.73
C ALA A 18 -5.56 13.21 22.72
N ALA A 19 -4.86 13.09 23.85
CA ALA A 19 -3.40 13.18 23.89
C ALA A 19 -2.80 12.14 22.92
N PRO A 20 -1.63 12.36 22.30
CA PRO A 20 -1.12 11.45 21.29
C PRO A 20 -0.98 10.06 21.90
N ALA A 21 -1.65 9.09 21.30
CA ALA A 21 -1.38 7.68 21.53
C ALA A 21 0.10 7.43 21.23
N SER A 22 0.75 6.54 21.98
CA SER A 22 2.16 6.17 21.75
C SER A 22 2.41 5.96 20.26
N ALA A 23 3.43 6.64 19.74
CA ALA A 23 3.62 6.81 18.32
C ALA A 23 4.45 5.66 17.70
N LEU A 24 4.76 5.72 16.40
CA LEU A 24 5.70 4.77 15.79
C LEU A 24 6.99 4.75 16.60
N SER A 25 7.42 3.57 17.02
CA SER A 25 8.64 3.38 17.82
C SER A 25 9.43 2.20 17.30
N ILE A 26 10.76 2.34 17.33
CA ILE A 26 11.72 1.44 16.74
C ILE A 26 12.61 0.85 17.82
N THR A 27 12.89 -0.44 17.68
CA THR A 27 13.91 -1.15 18.45
C THR A 27 14.96 -1.67 17.48
N GLU A 28 16.13 -1.03 17.47
CA GLU A 28 17.29 -1.45 16.68
C GLU A 28 17.66 -2.90 16.95
N THR A 29 18.02 -3.63 15.89
CA THR A 29 18.48 -5.01 15.98
C THR A 29 19.21 -5.43 14.71
N ASP A 30 20.34 -6.10 14.86
CA ASP A 30 21.09 -6.78 13.79
C ASP A 30 20.72 -8.28 13.67
N ASN A 31 19.76 -8.75 14.47
CA ASN A 31 19.32 -10.13 14.48
C ASN A 31 18.38 -10.43 13.30
N ALA A 32 18.96 -10.93 12.21
CA ALA A 32 18.23 -11.36 11.01
C ALA A 32 17.05 -12.31 11.29
N GLY A 33 17.21 -13.22 12.26
CA GLY A 33 16.16 -14.16 12.65
C GLY A 33 14.97 -13.47 13.33
N ALA A 34 15.22 -12.41 14.11
CA ALA A 34 14.16 -11.62 14.74
C ALA A 34 13.40 -10.78 13.69
N LEU A 35 14.12 -10.16 12.76
CA LEU A 35 13.53 -9.42 11.63
C LEU A 35 12.63 -10.33 10.77
N ALA A 36 13.16 -11.49 10.36
CA ALA A 36 12.40 -12.47 9.58
C ALA A 36 11.17 -13.01 10.33
N SER A 37 11.32 -13.29 11.63
CA SER A 37 10.20 -13.74 12.46
C SER A 37 9.10 -12.69 12.61
N SER A 38 9.46 -11.40 12.59
CA SER A 38 8.50 -10.30 12.64
C SER A 38 7.67 -10.23 11.35
N LEU A 39 8.28 -10.45 10.19
CA LEU A 39 7.56 -10.50 8.91
C LEU A 39 6.65 -11.74 8.85
N PHE A 40 7.13 -12.92 9.26
CA PHE A 40 6.39 -14.18 9.09
C PHE A 40 5.65 -14.66 10.34
N ILE A 41 5.25 -13.73 11.20
CA ILE A 41 4.52 -14.06 12.42
C ILE A 41 3.15 -14.69 12.09
N ASN A 42 2.82 -15.79 12.77
CA ASN A 42 1.55 -16.52 12.61
C ASN A 42 1.26 -17.03 11.19
N THR A 43 2.31 -17.39 10.45
CA THR A 43 2.20 -17.91 9.08
C THR A 43 2.46 -19.40 9.03
N ASP A 44 1.99 -20.05 7.97
CA ASP A 44 2.37 -21.42 7.59
C ASP A 44 3.70 -21.42 6.79
N LEU A 45 4.60 -20.46 7.04
CA LEU A 45 5.93 -20.40 6.45
C LEU A 45 7.01 -20.84 7.44
N SER A 46 7.80 -21.82 7.04
CA SER A 46 8.92 -22.33 7.82
C SER A 46 10.23 -21.67 7.39
N ILE A 47 10.72 -20.69 8.15
CA ILE A 47 12.04 -20.07 7.91
C ILE A 47 13.13 -21.14 8.00
N THR A 48 13.96 -21.24 6.97
CA THR A 48 15.07 -22.21 6.88
C THR A 48 16.43 -21.56 7.00
N ASN A 49 16.57 -20.29 6.57
CA ASN A 49 17.80 -19.53 6.66
C ASN A 49 17.52 -18.03 6.70
N THR A 50 18.37 -17.26 7.37
CA THR A 50 18.30 -15.79 7.46
C THR A 50 19.70 -15.20 7.52
N SER A 51 19.93 -14.12 6.81
CA SER A 51 21.15 -13.30 6.95
C SER A 51 20.83 -11.82 6.81
N LEU A 52 21.54 -11.00 7.58
CA LEU A 52 21.54 -9.56 7.46
C LEU A 52 22.97 -9.12 7.14
N SER A 53 23.10 -8.29 6.11
CA SER A 53 24.30 -7.54 5.75
C SER A 53 24.02 -6.06 5.93
N GLY A 54 25.01 -5.31 6.42
CA GLY A 54 24.89 -3.89 6.77
C GLY A 54 25.54 -3.62 8.12
N ASP A 55 25.46 -2.37 8.56
CA ASP A 55 26.02 -1.89 9.82
C ASP A 55 24.97 -1.89 10.96
N PHE A 56 25.47 -1.94 12.20
CA PHE A 56 24.58 -1.88 13.36
C PHE A 56 23.91 -0.50 13.44
N GLY A 57 22.58 -0.50 13.48
CA GLY A 57 21.77 0.72 13.43
C GLY A 57 20.94 0.84 12.15
N GLN A 58 21.29 0.14 11.09
CA GLN A 58 20.57 0.16 9.81
C GLN A 58 19.30 -0.70 9.78
N ALA A 59 19.02 -1.46 10.84
CA ALA A 59 17.86 -2.34 10.91
C ALA A 59 17.20 -2.35 12.29
N GLY A 60 15.88 -2.50 12.31
CA GLY A 60 15.09 -2.54 13.53
C GLY A 60 13.72 -3.18 13.37
N LEU A 61 13.04 -3.36 14.50
CA LEU A 61 11.62 -3.70 14.59
C LEU A 61 10.84 -2.45 14.92
N TYR A 62 9.67 -2.22 14.29
CA TYR A 62 8.80 -1.10 14.64
C TYR A 62 7.43 -1.56 15.16
N THR A 63 6.84 -0.75 16.03
CA THR A 63 5.42 -0.81 16.39
C THR A 63 4.76 0.49 15.95
N ASN A 64 3.51 0.43 15.46
CA ASN A 64 2.83 1.58 14.89
C ASN A 64 1.43 1.82 15.50
N LEU A 65 1.38 2.08 16.81
CA LEU A 65 0.10 2.22 17.52
C LEU A 65 -0.69 3.48 17.13
N ALA A 66 -0.04 4.48 16.52
CA ALA A 66 -0.67 5.70 16.05
C ALA A 66 -1.14 5.63 14.58
N GLY A 67 -0.81 4.56 13.85
CA GLY A 67 -1.13 4.45 12.43
C GLY A 67 -0.32 5.41 11.55
N THR A 68 0.90 5.78 11.96
CA THR A 68 1.81 6.60 11.15
C THR A 68 1.95 6.00 9.75
N TYR A 69 1.93 6.86 8.73
CA TYR A 69 1.92 6.50 7.30
C TYR A 69 0.74 5.64 6.82
N GLY A 70 -0.21 5.27 7.68
CA GLY A 70 -1.30 4.34 7.35
C GLY A 70 -0.88 2.86 7.31
N LEU A 71 0.33 2.52 7.77
CA LEU A 71 0.81 1.13 7.77
C LEU A 71 -0.06 0.25 8.69
N PRO A 72 -0.58 -0.90 8.20
CA PRO A 72 -1.60 -1.66 8.90
C PRO A 72 -1.06 -2.50 10.07
N ASN A 73 0.23 -2.84 10.04
CA ASN A 73 0.83 -3.77 10.99
C ASN A 73 2.17 -3.25 11.53
N ALA A 74 2.61 -3.82 12.64
CA ALA A 74 4.00 -3.75 13.08
C ALA A 74 4.90 -4.56 12.13
N GLY A 75 6.20 -4.27 12.10
CA GLY A 75 7.11 -4.91 11.16
C GLY A 75 8.57 -4.58 11.39
N ILE A 76 9.33 -4.55 10.30
CA ILE A 76 10.74 -4.20 10.28
C ILE A 76 10.96 -2.82 9.65
N VAL A 77 12.05 -2.17 10.02
CA VAL A 77 12.53 -0.94 9.38
C VAL A 77 13.97 -1.15 8.97
N LEU A 78 14.31 -0.71 7.76
CA LEU A 78 15.68 -0.63 7.26
C LEU A 78 15.97 0.81 6.87
N SER A 79 17.18 1.26 7.13
CA SER A 79 17.66 2.60 6.74
C SER A 79 19.09 2.50 6.24
N THR A 80 19.47 3.39 5.33
CA THR A 80 20.87 3.59 4.97
C THR A 80 21.62 4.33 6.09
N GLY A 81 20.90 5.07 6.93
CA GLY A 81 21.33 5.65 8.20
C GLY A 81 20.95 4.85 9.44
N TYR A 82 20.79 5.55 10.57
CA TYR A 82 20.28 4.96 11.81
C TYR A 82 18.75 4.91 11.81
N VAL A 83 18.17 3.71 11.94
CA VAL A 83 16.71 3.57 12.02
C VAL A 83 16.10 4.28 13.22
N SER A 84 16.87 4.54 14.29
CA SER A 84 16.38 5.27 15.47
C SER A 84 16.09 6.75 15.22
N ASP A 85 16.54 7.30 14.10
CA ASP A 85 16.24 8.68 13.69
C ASP A 85 14.91 8.82 12.95
N TYR A 86 14.19 7.71 12.75
CA TYR A 86 12.91 7.65 12.03
C TYR A 86 11.78 7.06 12.90
N GLU A 87 11.67 7.46 14.16
CA GLU A 87 10.47 7.25 14.97
C GLU A 87 9.34 8.25 14.58
N THR A 88 8.36 8.49 15.45
CA THR A 88 7.41 9.60 15.23
C THR A 88 7.86 10.86 15.94
N GLY A 89 8.03 11.91 15.16
CA GLY A 89 8.23 13.27 15.61
C GLY A 89 7.96 14.23 14.46
N PRO A 90 7.75 15.53 14.72
CA PRO A 90 7.93 16.49 13.66
C PRO A 90 9.39 16.40 13.20
N ASN A 91 9.64 16.45 11.89
CA ASN A 91 11.01 16.65 11.43
C ASN A 91 11.57 17.93 12.05
N GLN A 92 12.65 17.79 12.83
CA GLN A 92 13.32 18.87 13.56
C GLN A 92 14.72 19.16 13.01
N SER A 93 15.15 18.43 11.99
CA SER A 93 16.46 18.58 11.36
C SER A 93 16.32 18.59 9.84
N ASP A 94 17.17 19.31 9.14
CA ASP A 94 17.22 19.20 7.68
C ASP A 94 17.83 17.85 7.24
N SER A 95 18.51 17.15 8.17
CA SER A 95 19.01 15.77 8.03
C SER A 95 19.39 15.14 9.39
N THR A 96 19.22 13.82 9.51
CA THR A 96 19.76 12.97 10.60
C THR A 96 20.91 12.05 10.13
N SER A 97 21.50 12.33 8.96
CA SER A 97 22.50 11.53 8.23
C SER A 97 23.42 10.70 9.12
N GLY A 98 23.38 9.37 8.96
CA GLY A 98 24.30 8.43 9.58
C GLY A 98 25.19 7.75 8.54
N SER A 99 26.33 8.35 8.18
CA SER A 99 27.31 7.69 7.30
C SER A 99 28.00 6.51 8.00
N PHE A 100 27.90 5.33 7.39
CA PHE A 100 28.66 4.13 7.80
C PHE A 100 29.95 3.97 6.98
N GLY A 101 30.29 4.97 6.18
CA GLY A 101 31.28 4.90 5.09
C GLY A 101 32.43 5.92 5.10
N ASN A 102 32.70 6.68 6.18
CA ASN A 102 33.89 7.56 6.19
C ASN A 102 34.69 7.51 7.51
N PHE A 103 35.87 6.90 7.44
CA PHE A 103 36.96 7.29 8.33
C PHE A 103 37.41 8.68 7.87
N GLU A 104 36.93 9.75 8.51
CA GLU A 104 37.61 11.04 8.44
C GLU A 104 39.07 10.79 8.84
N LEU A 105 39.95 10.72 7.84
CA LEU A 105 41.35 11.00 8.10
C LEU A 105 41.35 12.45 8.54
N ASP A 106 41.39 12.66 9.86
CA ASP A 106 41.76 13.94 10.45
C ASP A 106 42.91 14.50 9.61
N ASP A 107 42.62 15.46 8.74
CA ASP A 107 43.62 16.32 8.12
C ASP A 107 44.09 17.27 9.21
N ASP A 108 44.77 16.71 10.22
CA ASP A 108 45.62 17.49 11.11
C ASP A 108 46.77 17.96 10.22
N GLY A 109 46.62 19.19 9.71
CA GLY A 109 47.52 19.91 8.80
C GLY A 109 48.94 20.08 9.35
N GLY A 110 49.64 18.98 9.57
CA GLY A 110 51.04 18.90 9.90
C GLY A 110 51.84 18.71 8.63
N GLU A 111 52.42 19.80 8.12
CA GLU A 111 53.48 19.73 7.12
C GLU A 111 54.61 18.78 7.61
N SER A 112 54.71 17.60 7.01
CA SER A 112 55.85 16.70 7.20
C SER A 112 56.52 16.47 5.85
N GLU A 113 57.55 17.27 5.58
CA GLU A 113 58.52 16.98 4.53
C GLU A 113 59.20 15.62 4.77
N GLY A 114 59.04 14.70 3.83
CA GLY A 114 59.71 13.40 3.89
C GLY A 114 59.51 12.57 2.64
N GLY A 115 60.39 12.77 1.65
CA GLY A 115 60.41 11.97 0.43
C GLY A 115 60.60 10.47 0.73
N GLY A 116 59.59 9.67 0.36
CA GLY A 116 59.63 8.22 0.35
C GLY A 116 58.84 7.70 -0.84
N SER A 117 59.54 7.09 -1.79
CA SER A 117 58.96 6.39 -2.94
C SER A 117 58.21 5.14 -2.45
N GLY A 118 56.95 5.30 -2.03
CA GLY A 118 55.98 4.22 -1.99
C GLY A 118 55.32 4.15 -3.36
N GLY A 119 55.38 2.99 -4.03
CA GLY A 119 54.53 2.75 -5.20
C GLY A 119 53.05 2.90 -4.82
N PRO A 120 52.13 3.03 -5.80
CA PRO A 120 50.71 3.07 -5.48
C PRO A 120 50.38 1.83 -4.65
N ILE A 121 49.96 2.05 -3.41
CA ILE A 121 49.35 1.02 -2.61
C ILE A 121 48.01 0.78 -3.31
N SER A 122 47.91 -0.29 -4.11
CA SER A 122 46.62 -0.79 -4.55
C SER A 122 45.93 -1.37 -3.34
N ILE A 123 45.29 -0.51 -2.56
CA ILE A 123 44.20 -0.88 -1.67
C ILE A 123 43.06 -1.22 -2.63
N GLY A 124 42.60 -2.47 -2.61
CA GLY A 124 41.50 -2.91 -3.45
C GLY A 124 40.24 -2.12 -3.11
N ASP A 125 39.31 -2.07 -4.07
CA ASP A 125 37.95 -1.50 -4.04
C ASP A 125 37.06 -1.89 -2.85
N GLU A 126 37.57 -2.52 -1.80
CA GLU A 126 36.83 -2.72 -0.55
C GLU A 126 36.91 -1.46 0.29
N PHE A 127 36.30 -0.39 -0.23
CA PHE A 127 35.95 0.81 0.52
C PHE A 127 34.86 0.38 1.53
N PHE A 128 35.13 0.54 2.82
CA PHE A 128 34.17 0.25 3.88
C PHE A 128 32.90 1.09 3.60
N GLY A 129 31.74 0.45 3.47
CA GLY A 129 30.46 1.09 3.10
C GLY A 129 30.00 0.89 1.65
N SER A 130 30.85 0.45 0.71
CA SER A 130 30.43 0.21 -0.69
C SER A 130 29.69 -1.12 -0.86
N ALA A 131 28.68 -1.12 -1.74
CA ALA A 131 27.99 -2.34 -2.13
C ALA A 131 28.93 -3.37 -2.78
N THR A 132 28.63 -4.64 -2.56
CA THR A 132 29.31 -5.75 -3.26
C THR A 132 28.87 -5.83 -4.72
N PRO A 133 29.63 -6.52 -5.60
CA PRO A 133 29.20 -6.74 -6.99
C PRO A 133 27.83 -7.42 -7.11
N ALA A 134 27.45 -8.29 -6.17
CA ALA A 134 26.13 -8.92 -6.18
C ALA A 134 25.01 -7.93 -5.82
N GLN A 135 25.27 -7.01 -4.89
CA GLN A 135 24.34 -5.95 -4.51
C GLN A 135 24.15 -4.93 -5.63
N HIS A 136 25.21 -4.55 -6.34
CA HIS A 136 25.10 -3.70 -7.53
C HIS A 136 24.19 -4.32 -8.60
N GLU A 137 24.29 -5.62 -8.87
CA GLU A 137 23.41 -6.28 -9.85
C GLU A 137 21.91 -6.21 -9.44
N LEU A 138 21.62 -6.12 -8.14
CA LEU A 138 20.26 -5.89 -7.65
C LEU A 138 19.90 -4.40 -7.79
N LEU A 139 20.74 -3.49 -7.32
CA LEU A 139 20.43 -2.07 -7.18
C LEU A 139 20.47 -1.27 -8.49
N ASN A 140 21.40 -1.55 -9.40
CA ASN A 140 21.56 -0.80 -10.67
C ASN A 140 20.25 -0.66 -11.49
N PRO A 141 19.40 -1.68 -11.66
CA PRO A 141 18.12 -1.52 -12.37
C PRO A 141 17.07 -0.70 -11.60
N ILE A 142 17.24 -0.49 -10.30
CA ILE A 142 16.35 0.31 -9.45
C ILE A 142 16.77 1.78 -9.50
N THR A 143 18.05 2.06 -9.29
CA THR A 143 18.58 3.43 -9.13
C THR A 143 18.97 4.07 -10.47
N GLY A 144 19.28 3.26 -11.47
CA GLY A 144 19.84 3.71 -12.75
C GLY A 144 21.35 3.96 -12.71
N GLU A 145 21.99 3.77 -11.56
CA GLU A 145 23.39 4.10 -11.30
C GLU A 145 24.24 2.84 -11.02
N ASN A 146 25.55 3.00 -10.83
CA ASN A 146 26.48 1.88 -10.61
C ASN A 146 27.26 1.97 -9.28
N GLU A 147 27.09 3.04 -8.52
CA GLU A 147 27.81 3.29 -7.26
C GLU A 147 26.78 3.41 -6.14
N HIS A 148 26.93 2.59 -5.10
CA HIS A 148 25.95 2.43 -4.03
C HIS A 148 26.68 2.27 -2.70
N TYR A 149 26.17 2.94 -1.67
CA TYR A 149 26.76 3.04 -0.34
C TYR A 149 25.76 2.66 0.74
N ASP A 150 26.27 2.42 1.94
CA ASP A 150 25.51 2.15 3.17
C ASP A 150 24.41 1.11 2.98
N VAL A 151 24.76 0.03 2.25
CA VAL A 151 23.82 -1.00 1.84
C VAL A 151 23.42 -1.88 3.01
N VAL A 152 22.12 -1.90 3.30
CA VAL A 152 21.50 -2.88 4.18
C VAL A 152 20.71 -3.91 3.36
N GLN A 153 20.98 -5.19 3.61
CA GLN A 153 20.33 -6.30 2.92
C GLN A 153 19.91 -7.41 3.89
N LEU A 154 18.62 -7.76 3.89
CA LEU A 154 18.05 -8.89 4.62
C LEU A 154 17.65 -10.00 3.64
N ASP A 155 18.29 -11.16 3.75
CA ASP A 155 17.92 -12.37 3.00
C ASP A 155 17.21 -13.36 3.90
N ILE A 156 16.12 -13.95 3.40
CA ILE A 156 15.32 -14.94 4.09
C ILE A 156 14.97 -16.09 3.14
N ASP A 157 15.40 -17.30 3.48
CA ASP A 157 14.92 -18.52 2.83
C ASP A 157 13.86 -19.17 3.71
N PHE A 158 12.79 -19.67 3.08
CA PHE A 158 11.71 -20.35 3.79
C PHE A 158 11.08 -21.44 2.94
N PHE A 159 10.40 -22.37 3.59
CA PHE A 159 9.55 -23.36 2.95
C PHE A 159 8.08 -23.00 3.20
N ALA A 160 7.29 -22.90 2.13
CA ALA A 160 5.87 -22.58 2.23
C ALA A 160 5.06 -23.85 2.53
N GLU A 161 4.74 -24.11 3.81
CA GLU A 161 3.90 -25.24 4.25
C GLU A 161 2.40 -25.00 4.03
N THR A 162 2.08 -24.18 3.03
CA THR A 162 0.74 -23.70 2.72
C THR A 162 0.40 -23.93 1.25
N ALA A 163 -0.90 -23.92 0.96
CA ALA A 163 -1.42 -23.84 -0.40
C ALA A 163 -1.49 -22.40 -0.92
N ALA A 164 -1.21 -21.39 -0.07
CA ALA A 164 -1.20 -20.00 -0.50
C ALA A 164 -0.14 -19.76 -1.58
N GLU A 165 -0.54 -19.02 -2.62
CA GLU A 165 0.31 -18.67 -3.76
C GLU A 165 0.88 -17.25 -3.66
N THR A 166 0.43 -16.47 -2.66
CA THR A 166 0.78 -15.04 -2.55
C THR A 166 1.05 -14.65 -1.10
N VAL A 167 1.99 -13.73 -0.94
CA VAL A 167 2.28 -13.00 0.30
C VAL A 167 2.11 -11.52 0.03
N THR A 168 1.41 -10.79 0.89
CA THR A 168 1.26 -9.34 0.72
C THR A 168 2.25 -8.63 1.62
N PHE A 169 3.01 -7.69 1.08
CA PHE A 169 3.85 -6.78 1.84
C PHE A 169 3.27 -5.37 1.78
N PHE A 170 3.35 -4.67 2.91
CA PHE A 170 3.03 -3.25 3.01
C PHE A 170 4.29 -2.49 3.38
N ALA A 171 4.61 -1.47 2.62
CA ALA A 171 5.79 -0.65 2.85
C ALA A 171 5.49 0.84 2.84
N THR A 172 6.37 1.60 3.47
CA THR A 172 6.50 3.04 3.25
C THR A 172 7.97 3.29 2.99
N PHE A 173 8.27 3.96 1.87
CA PHE A 173 9.62 4.38 1.50
C PHE A 173 9.69 5.90 1.55
N GLY A 174 10.73 6.44 2.17
CA GLY A 174 11.02 7.86 2.15
C GLY A 174 12.50 8.15 2.30
N SER A 175 12.85 9.41 2.07
CA SER A 175 14.24 9.85 1.97
C SER A 175 14.37 11.29 2.47
N GLU A 176 15.52 11.58 3.07
CA GLU A 176 15.94 12.95 3.41
C GLU A 176 16.43 13.74 2.20
N GLU A 177 16.73 13.08 1.08
CA GLU A 177 17.21 13.72 -0.15
C GLU A 177 16.15 14.57 -0.87
N TYR A 178 14.88 14.40 -0.50
CA TYR A 178 13.78 15.13 -1.10
C TYR A 178 13.62 16.52 -0.44
N PRO A 179 13.33 17.59 -1.22
CA PRO A 179 13.21 17.62 -2.69
C PRO A 179 14.52 17.94 -3.43
N GLU A 180 15.62 18.18 -2.73
CA GLU A 180 16.84 18.79 -3.28
C GLU A 180 17.53 17.94 -4.36
N PHE A 181 17.46 16.61 -4.25
CA PHE A 181 18.22 15.69 -5.11
C PHE A 181 17.36 14.82 -6.04
N VAL A 182 16.07 15.14 -6.19
CA VAL A 182 15.21 14.53 -7.24
C VAL A 182 15.78 14.80 -8.65
N ASP A 183 15.68 13.82 -9.54
CA ASP A 183 16.21 13.83 -10.91
C ASP A 183 17.74 14.03 -10.97
N SER A 184 18.46 13.60 -9.94
CA SER A 184 19.92 13.72 -9.83
C SER A 184 20.63 12.37 -9.99
N GLY A 185 21.92 12.31 -9.65
CA GLY A 185 22.66 11.04 -9.57
C GLY A 185 22.59 10.38 -8.19
N PHE A 186 21.88 10.99 -7.24
CA PHE A 186 21.64 10.48 -5.90
C PHE A 186 20.21 9.96 -5.85
N ASN A 187 20.04 8.72 -6.29
CA ASN A 187 18.74 8.09 -6.50
C ASN A 187 18.60 6.83 -5.66
N ASP A 188 18.51 7.01 -4.35
CA ASP A 188 18.43 5.92 -3.38
C ASP A 188 17.32 4.92 -3.72
N GLY A 189 17.64 3.63 -3.62
CA GLY A 189 16.82 2.58 -4.20
C GLY A 189 16.41 1.51 -3.20
N PHE A 190 15.12 1.18 -3.20
CA PHE A 190 14.57 0.05 -2.47
C PHE A 190 14.23 -1.13 -3.41
N GLY A 191 14.70 -2.31 -3.04
CA GLY A 191 14.41 -3.56 -3.74
C GLY A 191 13.78 -4.63 -2.85
N LEU A 192 12.78 -5.34 -3.38
CA LEU A 192 12.19 -6.53 -2.79
C LEU A 192 12.23 -7.65 -3.83
N TYR A 193 13.14 -8.61 -3.66
CA TYR A 193 13.34 -9.72 -4.59
C TYR A 193 12.75 -11.00 -4.04
N VAL A 194 12.07 -11.72 -4.91
CA VAL A 194 11.38 -12.96 -4.56
C VAL A 194 11.74 -13.99 -5.60
N ASN A 195 12.38 -15.08 -5.17
CA ASN A 195 12.88 -16.11 -6.07
C ASN A 195 13.73 -15.54 -7.23
N GLY A 196 14.45 -14.43 -6.97
CA GLY A 196 15.31 -13.73 -7.92
C GLY A 196 14.64 -12.69 -8.81
N GLN A 197 13.33 -12.42 -8.64
CA GLN A 197 12.62 -11.38 -9.37
C GLN A 197 12.31 -10.20 -8.44
N ASN A 198 12.66 -8.97 -8.84
CA ASN A 198 12.20 -7.77 -8.12
C ASN A 198 10.68 -7.63 -8.27
N VAL A 199 9.99 -7.46 -7.16
CA VAL A 199 8.56 -7.18 -7.05
C VAL A 199 8.26 -5.82 -6.45
N ALA A 200 9.29 -5.09 -5.97
CA ALA A 200 9.14 -3.70 -5.55
C ALA A 200 8.93 -2.82 -6.78
N GLY A 201 7.78 -2.17 -6.82
CA GLY A 201 7.46 -1.12 -7.78
C GLY A 201 6.06 -0.58 -7.53
N ALA A 202 5.83 0.67 -7.89
CA ALA A 202 4.55 1.34 -7.70
C ALA A 202 4.01 1.88 -9.03
N LEU A 203 2.68 1.92 -9.14
CA LEU A 203 2.05 2.73 -10.18
C LEU A 203 2.18 4.19 -9.79
N GLN A 204 2.35 5.05 -10.79
CA GLN A 204 2.22 6.48 -10.56
C GLN A 204 0.75 6.87 -10.29
N THR A 205 0.49 8.05 -9.72
CA THR A 205 -0.86 8.59 -9.50
C THR A 205 -1.68 8.57 -10.79
N GLY A 206 -2.87 7.97 -10.71
CA GLY A 206 -3.77 7.75 -11.85
C GLY A 206 -3.37 6.61 -12.81
N GLY A 207 -2.30 5.86 -12.50
CA GLY A 207 -1.92 4.64 -13.22
C GLY A 207 -3.01 3.56 -13.12
N GLN A 208 -3.09 2.70 -14.13
CA GLN A 208 -4.11 1.66 -14.24
C GLN A 208 -3.57 0.27 -13.92
N PRO A 209 -4.43 -0.66 -13.47
CA PRO A 209 -4.07 -2.07 -13.39
C PRO A 209 -3.45 -2.58 -14.70
N GLY A 210 -2.23 -3.11 -14.62
CA GLY A 210 -1.47 -3.63 -15.77
C GLY A 210 -0.54 -2.62 -16.46
N ASP A 211 -0.54 -1.35 -16.05
CA ASP A 211 0.52 -0.41 -16.42
C ASP A 211 1.87 -0.85 -15.83
N ALA A 212 2.96 -0.30 -16.38
CA ALA A 212 4.30 -0.61 -15.89
C ALA A 212 4.50 0.00 -14.50
N LEU A 213 4.93 -0.83 -13.54
CA LEU A 213 5.38 -0.37 -12.24
C LEU A 213 6.71 0.37 -12.38
N LEU A 214 6.82 1.54 -11.76
CA LEU A 214 8.06 2.29 -11.64
C LEU A 214 8.86 1.77 -10.43
N PRO A 215 10.21 1.83 -10.48
CA PRO A 215 11.06 1.48 -9.34
C PRO A 215 10.71 2.31 -8.10
N ILE A 216 11.01 1.76 -6.92
CA ILE A 216 10.89 2.49 -5.66
C ILE A 216 12.21 3.19 -5.39
N ASN A 217 12.25 4.47 -5.72
CA ASN A 217 13.39 5.35 -5.52
C ASN A 217 12.91 6.81 -5.41
N ILE A 218 13.80 7.75 -5.15
CA ILE A 218 13.45 9.18 -4.99
C ILE A 218 12.99 9.85 -6.28
N ASP A 219 13.42 9.36 -7.46
CA ASP A 219 12.98 9.86 -8.76
C ASP A 219 11.52 9.49 -9.11
N HIS A 220 10.85 8.69 -8.28
CA HIS A 220 9.45 8.36 -8.52
C HIS A 220 8.57 9.63 -8.54
N PRO A 221 7.72 9.85 -9.56
CA PRO A 221 6.99 11.11 -9.76
C PRO A 221 6.00 11.49 -8.66
N ASP A 222 5.68 10.55 -7.76
CA ASP A 222 4.76 10.73 -6.62
C ASP A 222 5.48 10.85 -5.27
N PHE A 223 6.78 11.15 -5.29
CA PHE A 223 7.46 11.56 -4.07
C PHE A 223 6.94 12.92 -3.61
N ALA A 224 6.52 12.99 -2.36
CA ALA A 224 5.86 14.16 -1.81
C ALA A 224 6.29 14.42 -0.36
N PRO A 225 6.29 15.68 0.10
CA PRO A 225 6.49 15.98 1.51
C PRO A 225 5.30 15.47 2.32
N ILE A 226 5.55 14.93 3.50
CA ILE A 226 4.51 14.54 4.44
C ILE A 226 4.73 15.24 5.78
N GLU A 227 3.66 15.83 6.32
CA GLU A 227 3.75 16.52 7.61
C GLU A 227 3.71 15.52 8.78
N GLY A 228 4.42 15.84 9.86
CA GLY A 228 4.34 15.09 11.12
C GLY A 228 5.19 13.82 11.18
N THR A 229 6.15 13.70 10.27
CA THR A 229 7.13 12.60 10.22
C THR A 229 8.54 13.17 10.17
N GLU A 230 9.54 12.32 10.38
CA GLU A 230 10.96 12.71 10.38
C GLU A 230 11.56 12.75 8.97
N LEU A 231 10.96 12.02 8.01
CA LEU A 231 11.38 12.02 6.60
C LEU A 231 10.98 13.31 5.87
N ASN A 232 11.89 13.84 5.03
CA ASN A 232 11.63 15.04 4.21
C ASN A 232 10.60 14.79 3.10
N GLY A 233 10.64 13.59 2.52
CA GLY A 233 9.63 13.12 1.57
C GLY A 233 9.38 11.63 1.69
N VAL A 234 8.19 11.22 1.29
CA VAL A 234 7.79 9.82 1.16
C VAL A 234 7.19 9.59 -0.22
N LEU A 235 7.35 8.38 -0.73
CA LEU A 235 6.65 7.95 -1.93
C LEU A 235 5.17 7.74 -1.61
N ALA A 236 4.30 8.57 -2.19
CA ALA A 236 2.86 8.54 -1.92
C ALA A 236 1.98 8.55 -3.19
N PRO A 237 1.93 7.47 -3.98
CA PRO A 237 1.02 7.35 -5.11
C PRO A 237 -0.44 7.55 -4.68
N ASN A 238 -1.19 8.34 -5.45
CA ASN A 238 -2.54 8.79 -5.10
C ASN A 238 -2.65 9.45 -3.70
N GLY A 239 -1.53 9.99 -3.18
CA GLY A 239 -1.48 10.63 -1.87
C GLY A 239 -1.39 9.67 -0.67
N SER A 240 -1.29 8.36 -0.90
CA SER A 240 -1.13 7.36 0.17
C SER A 240 0.32 6.92 0.33
N PRO A 241 0.95 7.06 1.51
CA PRO A 241 2.30 6.57 1.77
C PRO A 241 2.41 5.04 1.89
N VAL A 242 1.30 4.31 1.77
CA VAL A 242 1.28 2.84 1.84
C VAL A 242 1.47 2.25 0.45
N LEU A 243 2.58 1.56 0.27
CA LEU A 243 2.90 0.75 -0.90
C LEU A 243 2.48 -0.69 -0.63
N ARG A 244 1.78 -1.31 -1.56
CA ARG A 244 1.36 -2.71 -1.48
C ARG A 244 2.06 -3.55 -2.54
N PHE A 245 2.70 -4.63 -2.11
CA PHE A 245 3.31 -5.62 -3.01
C PHE A 245 2.64 -6.97 -2.79
N ASP A 246 1.86 -7.43 -3.77
CA ASP A 246 1.30 -8.79 -3.78
C ASP A 246 2.29 -9.72 -4.49
N VAL A 247 2.92 -10.59 -3.70
CA VAL A 247 4.13 -11.29 -4.07
C VAL A 247 3.86 -12.77 -4.32
N PRO A 248 4.14 -13.29 -5.53
CA PRO A 248 3.97 -14.72 -5.81
C PRO A 248 5.03 -15.56 -5.11
N ILE A 249 4.59 -16.62 -4.42
CA ILE A 249 5.44 -17.65 -3.82
C ILE A 249 5.14 -19.01 -4.43
N ASN A 250 6.12 -19.92 -4.39
CA ASN A 250 5.94 -21.31 -4.79
C ASN A 250 5.32 -22.09 -3.62
N PRO A 251 4.08 -22.57 -3.72
CA PRO A 251 3.44 -23.33 -2.65
C PRO A 251 4.13 -24.69 -2.45
N SER A 252 4.15 -25.18 -1.21
CA SER A 252 4.76 -26.49 -0.87
C SER A 252 6.21 -26.65 -1.37
N ALA A 253 6.94 -25.54 -1.47
CA ALA A 253 8.29 -25.48 -2.00
C ALA A 253 9.15 -24.44 -1.25
N ALA A 254 10.45 -24.49 -1.50
CA ALA A 254 11.38 -23.48 -1.01
C ALA A 254 11.22 -22.18 -1.81
N ASN A 255 11.34 -21.07 -1.10
CA ASN A 255 11.31 -19.72 -1.62
C ASN A 255 12.43 -18.89 -0.97
N SER A 256 12.84 -17.83 -1.66
CA SER A 256 13.80 -16.85 -1.15
C SER A 256 13.25 -15.43 -1.26
N PHE A 257 13.42 -14.65 -0.21
CA PHE A 257 13.22 -13.21 -0.21
C PHE A 257 14.55 -12.50 0.03
N SER A 258 14.79 -11.40 -0.68
CA SER A 258 15.90 -10.49 -0.44
C SER A 258 15.37 -9.06 -0.43
N ILE A 259 15.58 -8.36 0.67
CA ILE A 259 15.17 -6.96 0.87
C ILE A 259 16.45 -6.16 0.91
N ILE A 260 16.58 -5.15 0.04
CA ILE A 260 17.81 -4.36 -0.08
C ILE A 260 17.47 -2.88 -0.19
N LEU A 261 18.28 -2.06 0.47
CA LEU A 261 18.20 -0.60 0.46
C LEU A 261 19.63 -0.05 0.44
N ALA A 262 19.86 1.01 -0.32
CA ALA A 262 21.19 1.63 -0.45
C ALA A 262 21.09 3.10 -0.82
N ASP A 263 22.08 3.87 -0.35
CA ASP A 263 22.34 5.20 -0.86
C ASP A 263 22.97 5.10 -2.25
N THR A 264 22.77 6.12 -3.06
CA THR A 264 23.33 6.18 -4.42
C THR A 264 24.14 7.45 -4.59
N GLY A 265 25.34 7.32 -5.16
CA GLY A 265 26.20 8.46 -5.50
C GLY A 265 27.00 9.07 -4.33
N ASP A 266 26.42 9.25 -3.15
CA ASP A 266 27.11 9.60 -1.89
C ASP A 266 26.46 8.93 -0.66
N ASP A 267 26.87 9.36 0.54
CA ASP A 267 26.41 8.90 1.86
C ASP A 267 25.83 10.06 2.71
N GLY A 268 25.40 11.15 2.06
CA GLY A 268 25.15 12.44 2.71
C GLY A 268 23.74 12.66 3.28
N TYR A 269 22.79 11.76 2.98
CA TYR A 269 21.39 11.80 3.38
C TYR A 269 20.86 10.38 3.32
N ASP A 270 19.97 10.01 4.25
CA ASP A 270 19.55 8.62 4.34
C ASP A 270 18.14 8.41 3.78
N SER A 271 17.94 7.19 3.30
CA SER A 271 16.64 6.64 2.92
C SER A 271 16.20 5.57 3.91
N THR A 272 14.88 5.44 4.07
CA THR A 272 14.27 4.51 5.01
C THR A 272 13.08 3.80 4.40
N VAL A 273 12.99 2.50 4.68
CA VAL A 273 11.82 1.67 4.36
C VAL A 273 11.27 0.99 5.61
N TYR A 274 10.00 1.20 5.88
CA TYR A 274 9.23 0.37 6.82
C TYR A 274 8.56 -0.74 6.04
N LEU A 275 8.54 -1.95 6.57
CA LEU A 275 7.97 -3.11 5.91
C LEU A 275 7.22 -4.00 6.91
N SER A 276 6.00 -4.38 6.56
CA SER A 276 5.26 -5.45 7.23
C SER A 276 4.70 -6.41 6.19
N SER A 277 4.25 -7.58 6.63
CA SER A 277 3.61 -8.55 5.73
C SER A 277 2.33 -9.11 6.31
N PHE A 278 1.47 -9.55 5.40
CA PHE A 278 0.21 -10.21 5.68
C PHE A 278 0.11 -11.51 4.89
N PHE A 279 -0.51 -12.51 5.52
CA PHE A 279 -0.69 -13.84 5.00
C PHE A 279 -2.14 -14.25 5.14
N ALA A 280 -2.86 -14.26 4.02
CA ALA A 280 -4.17 -14.89 3.96
C ALA A 280 -3.99 -16.40 4.13
N LYS A 281 -4.61 -16.98 5.17
CA LYS A 281 -4.63 -18.43 5.32
C LYS A 281 -5.67 -18.98 4.33
N PRO A 282 -5.31 -19.89 3.41
CA PRO A 282 -6.29 -20.51 2.52
C PRO A 282 -7.41 -21.16 3.33
N ASP A 283 -8.67 -20.97 2.90
CA ASP A 283 -9.82 -21.63 3.53
C ASP A 283 -9.60 -23.15 3.50
N ASP A 284 -9.45 -23.75 4.69
CA ASP A 284 -9.28 -25.19 4.87
C ASP A 284 -10.62 -25.95 4.80
N GLY A 285 -11.67 -25.28 4.32
CA GLY A 285 -13.04 -25.77 4.23
C GLY A 285 -13.77 -25.73 5.57
N GLY A 286 -13.16 -25.11 6.60
CA GLY A 286 -13.74 -24.86 7.91
C GLY A 286 -14.36 -23.47 8.05
N GLY A 287 -14.18 -22.56 7.08
CA GLY A 287 -14.60 -21.15 7.19
C GLY A 287 -13.88 -20.37 8.30
N ALA A 288 -12.86 -20.97 8.92
CA ALA A 288 -12.12 -20.37 10.03
C ALA A 288 -11.00 -19.49 9.48
N GLY A 289 -11.25 -18.18 9.38
CA GLY A 289 -10.24 -17.18 9.00
C GLY A 289 -10.71 -16.17 7.94
N VAL A 290 -11.65 -16.59 7.08
CA VAL A 290 -12.23 -15.72 6.05
C VAL A 290 -13.13 -14.65 6.70
N GLY A 291 -12.98 -13.40 6.27
CA GLY A 291 -13.70 -12.25 6.80
C GLY A 291 -13.17 -11.72 8.13
N VAL A 292 -12.04 -12.22 8.63
CA VAL A 292 -11.45 -11.74 9.89
C VAL A 292 -10.63 -10.48 9.68
N THR A 293 -10.11 -10.27 8.47
CA THR A 293 -9.28 -9.10 8.12
C THR A 293 -9.74 -8.48 6.81
N GLU A 294 -9.41 -7.21 6.59
CA GLU A 294 -9.73 -6.53 5.33
C GLU A 294 -9.04 -7.16 4.11
N PHE A 295 -7.91 -7.83 4.32
CA PHE A 295 -7.09 -8.43 3.27
C PHE A 295 -7.51 -9.86 2.90
N ASP A 296 -8.44 -10.45 3.66
CA ASP A 296 -9.07 -11.75 3.38
C ASP A 296 -10.57 -11.68 3.69
N PRO A 297 -11.35 -10.87 2.93
CA PRO A 297 -12.75 -10.62 3.17
C PRO A 297 -13.65 -11.77 2.66
N ILE A 298 -14.88 -11.83 3.15
CA ILE A 298 -15.89 -12.74 2.60
C ILE A 298 -16.39 -12.16 1.27
N LEU A 299 -16.35 -12.99 0.23
CA LEU A 299 -16.82 -12.63 -1.10
C LEU A 299 -18.28 -13.06 -1.32
N PRO A 300 -19.03 -12.42 -2.25
CA PRO A 300 -20.36 -12.86 -2.65
C PRO A 300 -20.34 -14.29 -3.19
N SER A 301 -21.29 -15.11 -2.73
CA SER A 301 -21.33 -16.55 -3.08
C SER A 301 -21.95 -16.82 -4.46
N ASN A 302 -22.69 -15.86 -5.02
CA ASN A 302 -23.46 -15.98 -6.25
C ASN A 302 -23.28 -14.76 -7.17
N PRO A 303 -23.57 -14.90 -8.48
CA PRO A 303 -23.70 -13.74 -9.36
C PRO A 303 -24.76 -12.77 -8.82
N PRO A 304 -24.66 -11.46 -9.15
CA PRO A 304 -25.59 -10.47 -8.67
C PRO A 304 -27.02 -10.79 -9.13
N ASP A 305 -27.99 -10.34 -8.35
CA ASP A 305 -29.40 -10.42 -8.73
C ASP A 305 -29.63 -9.70 -10.08
N PRO A 306 -30.27 -10.34 -11.07
CA PRO A 306 -30.34 -9.81 -12.43
C PRO A 306 -31.30 -8.62 -12.60
N GLU A 307 -32.10 -8.29 -11.58
CA GLU A 307 -33.03 -7.15 -11.61
C GLU A 307 -32.51 -5.96 -10.81
N THR A 308 -31.77 -6.22 -9.73
CA THR A 308 -31.31 -5.19 -8.78
C THR A 308 -29.80 -4.99 -8.76
N ASP A 309 -29.05 -5.83 -9.47
CA ASP A 309 -27.58 -5.93 -9.43
C ASP A 309 -27.03 -6.19 -8.01
N ALA A 310 -27.88 -6.61 -7.07
CA ALA A 310 -27.52 -6.79 -5.67
C ALA A 310 -26.67 -8.05 -5.46
N PHE A 311 -25.62 -7.90 -4.67
CA PHE A 311 -24.78 -8.99 -4.20
C PHE A 311 -25.23 -9.46 -2.82
N VAL A 312 -25.10 -10.75 -2.57
CA VAL A 312 -25.51 -11.37 -1.31
C VAL A 312 -24.31 -12.08 -0.68
N ILE A 313 -24.06 -11.76 0.58
CA ILE A 313 -23.04 -12.38 1.41
C ILE A 313 -23.70 -13.01 2.63
N GLU A 314 -23.47 -14.31 2.81
CA GLU A 314 -23.83 -15.04 4.02
C GLU A 314 -22.70 -14.88 5.04
N ILE A 315 -23.02 -14.32 6.21
CA ILE A 315 -22.04 -14.18 7.28
C ILE A 315 -21.96 -15.50 8.06
N PRO A 316 -20.77 -16.03 8.35
CA PRO A 316 -20.62 -17.25 9.14
C PRO A 316 -21.40 -17.20 10.45
N ASP A 317 -22.07 -18.29 10.81
CA ASP A 317 -22.78 -18.41 12.08
C ASP A 317 -21.79 -18.37 13.26
N GLY A 318 -22.15 -17.64 14.32
CA GLY A 318 -21.38 -17.60 15.56
C GLY A 318 -20.27 -16.55 15.62
N VAL A 319 -20.15 -15.65 14.64
CA VAL A 319 -19.39 -14.40 14.79
C VAL A 319 -19.98 -13.64 15.98
N ASN A 320 -19.15 -13.19 16.91
CA ASN A 320 -19.62 -12.61 18.17
C ASN A 320 -20.22 -11.21 17.97
N ALA A 321 -21.12 -10.81 18.87
CA ALA A 321 -21.60 -9.43 18.88
C ALA A 321 -20.43 -8.44 19.00
N GLY A 322 -20.40 -7.44 18.13
CA GLY A 322 -19.32 -6.44 18.02
C GLY A 322 -18.03 -6.95 17.36
N GLU A 323 -17.93 -8.23 17.00
CA GLU A 323 -16.82 -8.73 16.18
C GLU A 323 -17.01 -8.27 14.72
N THR A 324 -15.94 -7.78 14.10
CA THR A 324 -16.00 -7.28 12.72
C THR A 324 -15.87 -8.45 11.75
N ALA A 325 -16.80 -8.53 10.82
CA ALA A 325 -16.72 -9.34 9.61
C ALA A 325 -16.39 -8.42 8.42
N TRP A 326 -15.30 -8.71 7.74
CA TRP A 326 -14.91 -8.05 6.50
C TRP A 326 -15.59 -8.72 5.32
N ILE A 327 -16.24 -7.91 4.49
CA ILE A 327 -16.98 -8.33 3.31
C ILE A 327 -16.53 -7.48 2.12
N ASP A 328 -16.41 -8.06 0.93
CA ASP A 328 -15.97 -7.31 -0.25
C ASP A 328 -17.02 -7.36 -1.37
N PRO A 329 -17.75 -6.27 -1.62
CA PRO A 329 -18.55 -6.13 -2.81
C PRO A 329 -17.70 -5.81 -4.06
N PRO A 330 -18.09 -6.28 -5.25
CA PRO A 330 -17.46 -5.84 -6.50
C PRO A 330 -17.59 -4.32 -6.69
N VAL A 331 -16.51 -3.66 -7.11
CA VAL A 331 -16.35 -2.19 -7.16
C VAL A 331 -17.54 -1.44 -7.77
N ALA A 332 -17.96 -0.38 -7.08
CA ALA A 332 -18.95 0.60 -7.49
C ALA A 332 -18.56 1.99 -6.94
N VAL A 333 -19.36 3.02 -7.20
CA VAL A 333 -19.16 4.38 -6.63
C VAL A 333 -19.79 4.55 -5.25
N GLY A 334 -20.48 3.50 -4.79
CA GLY A 334 -21.10 3.40 -3.48
C GLY A 334 -22.00 2.16 -3.40
N TYR A 335 -22.53 1.89 -2.21
CA TYR A 335 -23.42 0.77 -1.97
C TYR A 335 -24.53 1.11 -0.98
N GLU A 336 -25.68 0.49 -1.19
CA GLU A 336 -26.71 0.35 -0.17
C GLU A 336 -26.54 -1.01 0.52
N TYR A 337 -26.37 -1.02 1.83
CA TYR A 337 -26.25 -2.23 2.64
C TYR A 337 -27.55 -2.48 3.39
N GLU A 338 -28.04 -3.71 3.32
CA GLU A 338 -29.17 -4.22 4.11
C GLU A 338 -28.78 -5.51 4.82
N VAL A 339 -29.14 -5.66 6.09
CA VAL A 339 -28.96 -6.91 6.85
C VAL A 339 -30.31 -7.57 7.13
N SER A 340 -30.37 -8.88 6.97
CA SER A 340 -31.51 -9.72 7.32
C SER A 340 -31.14 -10.80 8.35
N GLY A 341 -32.10 -11.66 8.72
CA GLY A 341 -31.92 -12.65 9.79
C GLY A 341 -32.18 -12.11 11.21
N GLY A 342 -32.70 -10.89 11.32
CA GLY A 342 -33.02 -10.24 12.60
C GLY A 342 -31.82 -9.57 13.29
N ALA A 343 -30.68 -9.48 12.61
CA ALA A 343 -29.52 -8.72 13.06
C ALA A 343 -29.67 -7.22 12.75
N GLU A 344 -28.95 -6.39 13.51
CA GLU A 344 -28.77 -4.97 13.26
C GLU A 344 -27.27 -4.68 13.20
N PHE A 345 -26.85 -3.73 12.36
CA PHE A 345 -25.46 -3.30 12.31
C PHE A 345 -25.10 -2.54 13.60
N SER A 346 -23.95 -2.87 14.19
CA SER A 346 -23.38 -2.15 15.33
C SER A 346 -22.32 -1.15 14.87
N THR A 347 -21.42 -1.57 13.99
CA THR A 347 -20.38 -0.71 13.42
C THR A 347 -20.19 -0.95 11.93
N VAL A 348 -19.62 0.05 11.25
CA VAL A 348 -19.05 -0.06 9.90
C VAL A 348 -17.62 0.46 9.92
N THR A 349 -16.71 -0.20 9.21
CA THR A 349 -15.30 0.18 9.09
C THR A 349 -14.97 0.35 7.61
N ALA A 350 -14.44 1.52 7.26
CA ALA A 350 -13.93 1.78 5.92
C ALA A 350 -12.68 0.93 5.61
N PRO A 351 -12.42 0.58 4.34
CA PRO A 351 -11.12 0.02 3.95
C PRO A 351 -9.98 0.96 4.36
N SER A 352 -8.84 0.41 4.73
CA SER A 352 -7.67 1.22 5.06
C SER A 352 -6.94 1.73 3.82
N LEU A 353 -6.03 2.68 4.01
CA LEU A 353 -5.14 3.18 2.95
C LEU A 353 -4.22 2.10 2.36
N ALA A 354 -4.08 0.95 3.04
CA ALA A 354 -3.36 -0.22 2.53
C ALA A 354 -4.15 -1.00 1.47
N THR A 355 -5.47 -0.83 1.42
CA THR A 355 -6.32 -1.44 0.41
C THR A 355 -6.83 -0.41 -0.60
N VAL A 356 -7.32 0.74 -0.13
CA VAL A 356 -7.87 1.80 -0.97
C VAL A 356 -7.27 3.13 -0.55
N ALA A 357 -6.49 3.75 -1.43
CA ALA A 357 -5.81 5.04 -1.22
C ALA A 357 -6.79 6.24 -1.32
N ASP A 358 -7.93 6.16 -0.65
CA ASP A 358 -8.99 7.17 -0.64
C ASP A 358 -8.78 8.12 0.56
N ILE A 359 -8.14 9.25 0.29
CA ILE A 359 -7.66 10.16 1.34
C ILE A 359 -8.75 11.07 1.91
N ASP A 360 -9.79 11.36 1.14
CA ASP A 360 -10.93 12.17 1.57
C ASP A 360 -12.05 11.32 2.21
N GLY A 361 -12.03 10.01 2.00
CA GLY A 361 -12.78 9.03 2.77
C GLY A 361 -14.25 8.93 2.37
N TYR A 362 -15.05 8.32 3.24
CA TYR A 362 -16.37 7.80 2.88
C TYR A 362 -17.49 8.45 3.66
N LEU A 363 -18.65 8.53 3.04
CA LEU A 363 -19.88 9.05 3.64
C LEU A 363 -20.82 7.90 3.99
N ILE A 364 -21.14 7.77 5.28
CA ILE A 364 -22.14 6.84 5.81
C ILE A 364 -23.44 7.59 6.05
N THR A 365 -24.52 7.12 5.43
CA THR A 365 -25.86 7.72 5.55
C THR A 365 -26.85 6.74 6.18
N VAL A 366 -27.55 7.20 7.21
CA VAL A 366 -28.63 6.47 7.90
C VAL A 366 -29.86 7.38 7.96
N GLY A 367 -30.91 7.02 7.21
CA GLY A 367 -32.11 7.84 7.09
C GLY A 367 -31.81 9.21 6.48
N ALA A 368 -31.91 10.27 7.29
CA ALA A 368 -31.62 11.65 6.85
C ALA A 368 -30.31 12.22 7.41
N GLN A 369 -29.53 11.40 8.12
CA GLN A 369 -28.27 11.78 8.74
C GLN A 369 -27.10 11.19 7.97
N THR A 370 -26.01 11.95 7.86
CA THR A 370 -24.78 11.53 7.18
C THR A 370 -23.58 11.85 8.06
N ALA A 371 -22.61 10.95 8.09
CA ALA A 371 -21.33 11.11 8.77
C ALA A 371 -20.18 10.78 7.81
N LEU A 372 -19.08 11.53 7.91
CA LEU A 372 -17.84 11.26 7.21
C LEU A 372 -16.96 10.33 8.05
N ILE A 373 -16.37 9.32 7.43
CA ILE A 373 -15.37 8.43 8.01
C ILE A 373 -14.12 8.47 7.14
N ALA A 374 -12.94 8.58 7.74
CA ALA A 374 -11.68 8.45 7.00
C ALA A 374 -11.42 6.99 6.62
N ALA A 375 -10.49 6.74 5.68
CA ALA A 375 -9.99 5.40 5.41
C ALA A 375 -9.52 4.70 6.69
N GLY A 376 -9.87 3.42 6.85
CA GLY A 376 -9.58 2.59 8.02
C GLY A 376 -10.38 2.93 9.28
N GLN A 377 -11.18 4.01 9.28
CA GLN A 377 -11.93 4.42 10.46
C GLN A 377 -13.17 3.54 10.67
N THR A 378 -13.39 3.14 11.93
CA THR A 378 -14.64 2.53 12.38
C THR A 378 -15.62 3.57 12.90
N LEU A 379 -16.87 3.48 12.45
CA LEU A 379 -18.02 4.24 12.96
C LEU A 379 -18.93 3.31 13.77
N ASP A 380 -19.27 3.74 14.98
CA ASP A 380 -20.34 3.13 15.79
C ASP A 380 -21.67 3.82 15.45
N PHE A 381 -22.65 3.03 15.00
CA PHE A 381 -23.92 3.57 14.53
C PHE A 381 -24.75 4.17 15.67
N PHE A 382 -24.73 3.57 16.85
CA PHE A 382 -25.52 4.06 17.98
C PHE A 382 -24.94 5.38 18.50
N ASP A 383 -23.63 5.49 18.60
CA ASP A 383 -22.97 6.71 19.08
C ASP A 383 -23.17 7.89 18.13
N ILE A 384 -23.12 7.64 16.82
CA ILE A 384 -23.22 8.72 15.81
C ILE A 384 -24.67 9.06 15.46
N PHE A 385 -25.55 8.07 15.28
CA PHE A 385 -26.92 8.27 14.79
C PHE A 385 -28.00 8.07 15.84
N GLY A 386 -27.67 7.53 17.02
CA GLY A 386 -28.61 7.23 18.11
C GLY A 386 -29.43 5.97 17.90
N LEU A 387 -29.09 5.14 16.91
CA LEU A 387 -29.77 3.88 16.58
C LEU A 387 -28.82 2.90 15.88
N ASN A 388 -29.13 1.61 15.96
CA ASN A 388 -28.48 0.56 15.17
C ASN A 388 -29.35 0.25 13.94
N PRO A 389 -28.87 0.49 12.71
CA PRO A 389 -29.68 0.32 11.52
C PRO A 389 -29.69 -1.13 11.03
N THR A 390 -30.76 -1.51 10.31
CA THR A 390 -30.74 -2.66 9.41
C THR A 390 -30.38 -2.28 7.98
N PHE A 391 -30.28 -0.97 7.69
CA PHE A 391 -29.98 -0.41 6.37
C PHE A 391 -29.13 0.86 6.50
N PHE A 392 -28.07 0.96 5.72
CA PHE A 392 -27.28 2.19 5.56
C PHE A 392 -26.73 2.31 4.14
N THR A 393 -26.28 3.52 3.78
CA THR A 393 -25.65 3.78 2.49
C THR A 393 -24.20 4.22 2.71
N LEU A 394 -23.27 3.66 1.93
CA LEU A 394 -21.88 4.10 1.81
C LEU A 394 -21.68 4.75 0.44
N THR A 395 -21.16 5.96 0.42
CA THR A 395 -20.81 6.71 -0.80
C THR A 395 -19.46 7.40 -0.63
N GLY A 396 -18.95 8.04 -1.68
CA GLY A 396 -17.69 8.77 -1.63
C GLY A 396 -16.48 7.91 -2.00
N ILE A 397 -16.70 6.77 -2.66
CA ILE A 397 -15.60 6.00 -3.28
C ILE A 397 -15.02 6.86 -4.40
N ASP A 398 -13.74 7.25 -4.29
CA ASP A 398 -13.12 8.13 -5.28
C ASP A 398 -12.94 7.43 -6.64
N GLU A 399 -13.70 7.89 -7.64
CA GLU A 399 -13.62 7.44 -9.02
C GLU A 399 -12.25 7.70 -9.67
N SER A 400 -11.50 8.67 -9.15
CA SER A 400 -10.17 9.02 -9.67
C SER A 400 -9.14 7.91 -9.43
N LEU A 401 -9.38 7.06 -8.42
CA LEU A 401 -8.54 5.90 -8.11
C LEU A 401 -8.69 4.78 -9.16
N MET A 402 -9.74 4.82 -9.99
CA MET A 402 -10.01 3.85 -11.06
C MET A 402 -9.87 2.39 -10.60
N LEU A 403 -10.43 2.08 -9.42
CA LEU A 403 -10.44 0.74 -8.85
C LEU A 403 -10.95 -0.29 -9.88
N ASP A 404 -10.21 -1.39 -10.05
CA ASP A 404 -10.55 -2.41 -11.05
C ASP A 404 -11.87 -3.12 -10.71
N PRO A 405 -12.94 -2.99 -11.50
CA PRO A 405 -14.20 -3.68 -11.23
C PRO A 405 -14.12 -5.20 -11.38
N LEU A 406 -13.04 -5.74 -11.95
CA LEU A 406 -12.79 -7.18 -12.01
C LEU A 406 -11.98 -7.68 -10.81
N ASN A 407 -11.40 -6.79 -10.02
CA ASN A 407 -10.71 -7.15 -8.79
C ASN A 407 -11.75 -7.36 -7.67
N GLN A 408 -11.86 -8.60 -7.20
CA GLN A 408 -12.80 -8.99 -6.15
C GLN A 408 -12.33 -8.62 -4.74
N LEU A 409 -11.13 -8.04 -4.60
CA LEU A 409 -10.51 -7.60 -3.35
C LEU A 409 -10.26 -6.08 -3.35
N ALA A 410 -11.00 -5.34 -4.18
CA ALA A 410 -10.75 -3.92 -4.41
C ALA A 410 -11.44 -3.00 -3.41
N PHE A 411 -12.48 -3.46 -2.70
CA PHE A 411 -13.21 -2.60 -1.77
C PHE A 411 -13.77 -3.35 -0.55
N PRO A 412 -12.92 -3.91 0.33
CA PRO A 412 -13.39 -4.58 1.53
C PRO A 412 -13.99 -3.57 2.52
N THR A 413 -15.14 -3.91 3.08
CA THR A 413 -15.85 -3.13 4.09
C THR A 413 -16.02 -3.97 5.35
N GLY A 414 -15.65 -3.44 6.50
CA GLY A 414 -15.87 -4.10 7.79
C GLY A 414 -17.26 -3.80 8.30
N VAL A 415 -18.00 -4.82 8.75
CA VAL A 415 -19.29 -4.65 9.43
C VAL A 415 -19.33 -5.49 10.70
N SER A 416 -19.98 -4.99 11.75
CA SER A 416 -20.27 -5.79 12.95
C SER A 416 -21.74 -5.74 13.31
N PHE A 417 -22.18 -6.67 14.15
CA PHE A 417 -23.59 -6.83 14.50
C PHE A 417 -23.83 -6.71 16.00
N THR A 418 -25.02 -6.25 16.38
CA THR A 418 -25.41 -6.05 17.79
C THR A 418 -25.60 -7.37 18.56
N THR A 419 -25.77 -8.47 17.85
CA THR A 419 -25.92 -9.83 18.38
C THR A 419 -25.04 -10.79 17.59
N SER A 420 -24.70 -11.94 18.18
CA SER A 420 -24.01 -13.00 17.46
C SER A 420 -24.80 -13.44 16.21
N THR A 421 -24.08 -13.73 15.13
CA THR A 421 -24.68 -14.06 13.83
C THR A 421 -25.34 -15.44 13.84
N PHE A 422 -26.50 -15.53 13.19
CA PHE A 422 -27.22 -16.78 12.96
C PHE A 422 -28.12 -16.65 11.74
N GLN A 423 -27.78 -17.33 10.64
CA GLN A 423 -28.38 -17.13 9.31
C GLN A 423 -28.41 -15.64 8.92
N THR A 424 -27.34 -14.93 9.25
CA THR A 424 -27.21 -13.50 8.96
C THR A 424 -26.77 -13.32 7.52
N VAL A 425 -27.50 -12.49 6.78
CA VAL A 425 -27.23 -12.22 5.37
C VAL A 425 -27.15 -10.72 5.17
N VAL A 426 -26.07 -10.27 4.53
CA VAL A 426 -25.89 -8.89 4.09
C VAL A 426 -26.12 -8.82 2.59
N THR A 427 -27.03 -7.95 2.18
CA THR A 427 -27.29 -7.60 0.78
C THR A 427 -26.66 -6.26 0.49
N MET A 428 -25.95 -6.16 -0.63
CA MET A 428 -25.21 -4.97 -1.05
C MET A 428 -25.66 -4.63 -2.46
N THR A 429 -26.35 -3.50 -2.62
CA THR A 429 -26.81 -3.02 -3.92
C THR A 429 -25.87 -1.92 -4.41
N PRO A 430 -25.17 -2.11 -5.54
CA PRO A 430 -24.24 -1.12 -6.04
C PRO A 430 -24.98 0.15 -6.49
N ILE A 431 -24.45 1.30 -6.09
CA ILE A 431 -24.83 2.59 -6.65
C ILE A 431 -23.96 2.79 -7.87
N THR A 432 -24.58 2.90 -9.05
CA THR A 432 -23.87 3.16 -10.29
C THR A 432 -24.19 4.57 -10.77
N GLU A 433 -23.15 5.37 -11.01
CA GLU A 433 -23.27 6.59 -11.80
C GLU A 433 -23.38 6.18 -13.27
N ASN A 434 -24.47 6.58 -13.91
CA ASN A 434 -24.68 6.30 -15.33
C ASN A 434 -23.76 7.23 -16.14
N MET A 435 -22.52 6.79 -16.37
CA MET A 435 -21.60 7.48 -17.27
C MET A 435 -22.26 7.49 -18.65
N ASN A 436 -22.83 8.63 -19.04
CA ASN A 436 -23.42 8.82 -20.37
C ASN A 436 -22.45 8.25 -21.40
N ALA A 437 -22.87 7.19 -22.10
CA ALA A 437 -22.01 6.44 -23.01
C ALA A 437 -21.18 7.41 -23.85
N VAL A 438 -19.85 7.35 -23.69
CA VAL A 438 -18.93 8.16 -24.48
C VAL A 438 -19.26 7.90 -25.95
N PRO A 439 -19.67 8.93 -26.71
CA PRO A 439 -20.02 8.74 -28.11
C PRO A 439 -18.83 8.07 -28.80
N LEU A 440 -19.09 6.92 -29.44
CA LEU A 440 -18.09 6.16 -30.19
C LEU A 440 -17.16 7.12 -30.93
N PRO A 441 -15.83 7.03 -30.75
CA PRO A 441 -14.91 7.97 -31.36
C PRO A 441 -15.17 8.01 -32.87
N ALA A 442 -15.18 9.23 -33.44
CA ALA A 442 -15.56 9.47 -34.84
C ALA A 442 -14.77 8.61 -35.85
N SER A 443 -13.61 8.07 -35.44
CA SER A 443 -12.79 7.12 -36.18
C SER A 443 -13.55 5.84 -36.57
N MET A 444 -14.43 5.31 -35.72
CA MET A 444 -15.16 4.07 -35.99
C MET A 444 -16.31 4.29 -37.00
N LEU A 445 -16.99 5.44 -36.94
CA LEU A 445 -17.94 5.90 -37.97
C LEU A 445 -17.24 6.16 -39.30
N LEU A 446 -16.00 6.66 -39.28
CA LEU A 446 -15.20 6.92 -40.47
C LEU A 446 -14.69 5.61 -41.11
N TYR A 447 -14.38 4.60 -40.31
CA TYR A 447 -14.02 3.26 -40.79
C TYR A 447 -15.20 2.56 -41.47
N LEU A 448 -16.39 2.59 -40.85
CA LEU A 448 -17.61 2.04 -41.42
C LEU A 448 -18.06 2.80 -42.68
N GLY A 449 -17.96 4.14 -42.67
CA GLY A 449 -18.20 4.98 -43.84
C GLY A 449 -17.21 4.72 -44.98
N GLY A 450 -15.93 4.49 -44.66
CA GLY A 450 -14.88 4.16 -45.62
C GLY A 450 -15.13 2.82 -46.33
N LEU A 451 -15.56 1.79 -45.59
CA LEU A 451 -15.91 0.48 -46.16
C LEU A 451 -17.13 0.56 -47.09
N ALA A 452 -18.16 1.33 -46.72
CA ALA A 452 -19.32 1.59 -47.57
C ALA A 452 -18.94 2.37 -48.85
N GLY A 453 -18.04 3.35 -48.74
CA GLY A 453 -17.51 4.13 -49.87
C GLY A 453 -16.71 3.28 -50.87
N ILE A 454 -15.86 2.37 -50.38
CA ILE A 454 -15.11 1.43 -51.23
C ILE A 454 -16.07 0.47 -51.95
N GLY A 455 -17.11 -0.01 -51.27
CA GLY A 455 -18.17 -0.84 -51.88
C GLY A 455 -18.90 -0.13 -53.02
N PHE A 456 -19.19 1.16 -52.88
CA PHE A 456 -19.87 1.96 -53.92
C PHE A 456 -18.96 2.24 -55.13
N VAL A 457 -17.68 2.50 -54.90
CA VAL A 457 -16.69 2.70 -55.98
C VAL A 457 -16.43 1.40 -56.75
N ALA A 458 -16.36 0.25 -56.07
CA ALA A 458 -16.22 -1.06 -56.70
C ALA A 458 -17.45 -1.42 -57.56
N ARG A 459 -18.67 -1.11 -57.09
CA ARG A 459 -19.92 -1.32 -57.84
C ARG A 459 -19.99 -0.44 -59.09
N ARG A 460 -19.57 0.83 -59.00
CA ARG A 460 -19.59 1.77 -60.13
C ARG A 460 -18.57 1.40 -61.21
N ARG A 461 -17.39 0.91 -60.84
CA ARG A 461 -16.37 0.43 -61.80
C ARG A 461 -16.79 -0.84 -62.56
N ARG A 462 -17.61 -1.71 -61.97
CA ARG A 462 -18.17 -2.89 -62.66
C ARG A 462 -19.23 -2.51 -63.70
N MET A 463 -20.03 -1.48 -63.45
CA MET A 463 -21.05 -1.03 -64.42
C MET A 463 -20.46 -0.34 -65.65
N VAL A 464 -19.35 0.39 -65.51
CA VAL A 464 -18.69 1.07 -66.65
C VAL A 464 -17.94 0.11 -67.58
N ARG A 465 -17.58 -1.09 -67.12
CA ARG A 465 -16.98 -2.15 -67.96
C ARG A 465 -18.00 -3.03 -68.68
N ALA A 466 -19.29 -2.85 -68.40
CA ALA A 466 -20.39 -3.62 -69.00
C ALA A 466 -21.23 -2.79 -70.00
N ALA A 467 -20.74 -1.62 -70.40
CA ALA A 467 -21.35 -0.72 -71.38
C ALA A 467 -20.51 -0.64 -72.66
#